data_AF-A0AAV1UYD1-F1
#
_entry.id   AF-A0AAV1UYD1-F1
#
_cell.length_a   1.000
_cell.length_b   1.000
_cell.length_c   1.000
_cell.angle_alpha   90.00
_cell.angle_beta   90.00
_cell.angle_gamma   90.00
#
_symmetry.space_group_name_H-M   'P 1'
#
loop_
_entity.id
_entity.type
_entity.pdbx_description
1 polymer ?
#
loop_
_entity_poly.entity_id
_entity_poly.type
_entity_poly.pdbx_seq_one_letter_code
_entity_poly.pdbx_strand_id
1 'polypeptide(L)' 'MAEALRLYRAIYRAAGKMPTRDRVKYVRRRLRHEYEVAREVTDPERLAFLLRVAETQLETVEVQAEHLSSTLSSPDYHRT' A
#
# COMPACT_ATOMS: atom_id res chain seq x y z
N MET A 1 -4.90 18.19 -3.32
CA MET A 1 -4.20 17.81 -2.07
C MET A 1 -4.99 16.89 -1.13
N ALA A 2 -6.30 17.11 -0.93
CA ALA A 2 -7.11 16.24 -0.05
C ALA A 2 -7.08 14.75 -0.46
N GLU A 3 -7.07 14.47 -1.76
CA GLU A 3 -7.07 13.10 -2.29
C GLU A 3 -5.76 12.34 -2.05
N ALA A 4 -4.61 12.97 -2.30
CA ALA A 4 -3.30 12.37 -2.01
C ALA A 4 -3.19 11.96 -0.53
N LEU A 5 -3.64 12.83 0.40
CA LEU A 5 -3.65 12.50 1.83
C LEU A 5 -4.65 11.40 2.18
N ARG A 6 -5.81 11.37 1.52
CA ARG A 6 -6.81 10.30 1.69
C ARG A 6 -6.21 8.96 1.29
N LEU A 7 -5.58 8.88 0.12
CA LEU A 7 -4.95 7.66 -0.41
C LEU A 7 -3.77 7.23 0.45
N TYR A 8 -2.89 8.15 0.84
CA TYR A 8 -1.80 7.87 1.77
C TYR A 8 -2.30 7.19 3.05
N ARG A 9 -3.33 7.76 3.69
CA ARG A 9 -3.91 7.20 4.92
C ARG A 9 -4.61 5.87 4.68
N ALA A 10 -5.27 5.70 3.53
CA ALA A 10 -5.91 4.45 3.16
C ALA A 10 -4.86 3.33 3.01
N ILE A 11 -3.81 3.55 2.22
CA ILE A 11 -2.72 2.58 2.02
C ILE A 11 -2.00 2.30 3.34
N TYR A 12 -1.75 3.32 4.15
CA TYR A 12 -1.09 3.15 5.46
C TYR A 12 -1.91 2.27 6.43
N ARG A 13 -3.24 2.36 6.37
CA ARG A 13 -4.17 1.50 7.12
C ARG A 13 -4.24 0.09 6.53
N ALA A 14 -4.36 -0.04 5.20
CA ALA A 14 -4.35 -1.33 4.52
C ALA A 14 -3.04 -2.11 4.78
N ALA A 15 -1.90 -1.43 4.78
CA ALA A 15 -0.62 -2.00 5.16
C ALA A 15 -0.63 -2.59 6.58
N GLY A 16 -1.41 -2.03 7.50
CA GLY A 16 -1.58 -2.55 8.87
C GLY A 16 -2.32 -3.88 8.95
N LYS A 17 -3.01 -4.29 7.88
CA LYS A 17 -3.67 -5.60 7.75
C LYS A 17 -2.73 -6.70 7.25
N MET A 18 -1.49 -6.36 6.88
CA MET A 18 -0.51 -7.36 6.45
C MET A 18 -0.16 -8.31 7.60
N PRO A 19 0.03 -9.60 7.32
CA PRO A 19 0.11 -10.62 8.38
C PRO A 19 1.43 -10.62 9.16
N THR A 20 2.48 -9.96 8.66
CA THR A 20 3.77 -9.88 9.36
C THR A 20 4.21 -8.43 9.58
N ARG A 21 4.85 -8.18 10.73
CA ARG A 21 5.37 -6.84 11.10
C ARG A 21 6.34 -6.29 10.05
N ASP A 22 7.13 -7.15 9.41
CA ASP A 22 8.10 -6.72 8.41
C ASP A 22 7.42 -6.28 7.11
N ARG A 23 6.34 -6.95 6.69
CA ARG A 23 5.53 -6.53 5.55
C ARG A 23 4.85 -5.19 5.83
N VAL A 24 4.27 -5.02 7.02
CA VAL A 24 3.70 -3.73 7.46
C VAL A 24 4.75 -2.62 7.35
N LYS A 25 5.95 -2.84 7.90
CA LYS A 25 7.05 -1.86 7.86
C LYS A 25 7.51 -1.56 6.43
N TYR A 26 7.67 -2.59 5.61
CA TYR A 26 8.10 -2.45 4.22
C TYR A 26 7.14 -1.58 3.41
N VAL A 27 5.84 -1.91 3.42
CA VAL A 27 4.82 -1.17 2.67
C VAL A 27 4.76 0.29 3.14
N ARG A 28 4.77 0.53 4.46
CA ARG A 28 4.75 1.90 5.01
C ARG A 28 5.99 2.71 4.65
N ARG A 29 7.18 2.08 4.70
CA ARG A 29 8.45 2.74 4.32
C ARG A 29 8.45 3.10 2.83
N ARG A 30 8.00 2.18 1.98
CA ARG A 30 7.89 2.40 0.54
C ARG A 30 6.88 3.49 0.22
N LEU A 31 5.69 3.44 0.81
CA LEU A 31 4.65 4.47 0.65
C LEU A 31 5.19 5.86 1.00
N ARG A 32 5.88 5.99 2.15
CA ARG A 32 6.49 7.26 2.53
C ARG A 32 7.52 7.73 1.50
N HIS A 33 8.40 6.83 1.06
CA HIS A 33 9.42 7.16 0.07
C HIS A 33 8.80 7.68 -1.24
N GLU A 34 7.80 6.99 -1.78
CA GLU A 34 7.14 7.36 -3.04
C GLU A 34 6.47 8.74 -2.94
N TYR A 35 5.81 9.04 -1.80
CA TYR A 35 5.19 10.35 -1.57
C TYR A 35 6.21 11.47 -1.37
N GLU A 36 7.36 11.20 -0.74
CA GLU A 36 8.45 12.20 -0.64
C GLU A 36 9.08 12.48 -2.02
N VAL A 37 9.28 11.45 -2.85
CA VAL A 37 9.79 11.61 -4.22
C VAL A 37 8.82 12.44 -5.07
N ALA A 38 7.51 12.27 -4.87
CA ALA A 38 6.48 13.00 -5.61
C ALA A 38 6.12 14.37 -5.00
N ARG A 39 6.73 14.78 -3.89
CA ARG A 39 6.28 15.93 -3.08
C ARG A 39 6.22 17.26 -3.84
N GLU A 40 7.12 17.45 -4.79
CA GLU A 40 7.28 18.71 -5.54
C GLU A 40 6.69 18.63 -6.96
N VAL A 41 5.94 17.56 -7.28
CA VAL A 41 5.25 17.45 -8.56
C VAL A 41 4.13 18.49 -8.63
N THR A 42 4.25 19.42 -9.57
CA THR A 42 3.27 20.47 -9.84
C THR A 42 2.52 20.29 -11.15
N ASP A 43 3.07 19.47 -12.07
CA ASP A 43 2.42 19.15 -13.35
C ASP A 43 1.08 18.42 -13.11
N PRO A 44 -0.06 18.97 -13.57
CA PRO A 44 -1.38 18.41 -13.28
C PRO A 44 -1.59 17.00 -13.85
N GLU A 45 -1.08 16.73 -15.05
CA GLU A 45 -1.25 15.43 -15.71
C GLU A 45 -0.46 14.34 -14.97
N ARG A 46 0.78 14.64 -14.60
CA ARG A 46 1.61 13.76 -13.77
C ARG A 46 1.01 13.55 -12.40
N LEU A 47 0.46 14.59 -11.76
CA LEU A 47 -0.22 14.43 -10.48
C LEU A 47 -1.44 13.51 -10.60
N ALA A 48 -2.28 13.70 -11.62
CA ALA A 48 -3.43 12.84 -11.88
C ALA A 48 -3.05 11.39 -12.19
N PHE A 49 -1.93 11.17 -12.87
CA PHE A 49 -1.37 9.83 -13.07
C PHE A 49 -0.92 9.20 -11.73
N LEU A 50 -0.17 9.92 -10.90
CA LEU A 50 0.31 9.43 -9.61
C LEU A 50 -0.83 9.10 -8.64
N LEU A 51 -1.93 9.87 -8.68
CA LEU A 51 -3.13 9.57 -7.89
C LEU A 51 -3.77 8.23 -8.32
N ARG A 52 -3.90 7.99 -9.63
CA ARG A 52 -4.37 6.70 -10.16
C ARG A 52 -3.44 5.54 -9.79
N VAL A 53 -2.12 5.76 -9.82
CA VAL A 53 -1.15 4.77 -9.34
C VAL A 53 -1.38 4.45 -7.85
N ALA A 54 -1.61 5.47 -7.01
CA ALA A 54 -1.89 5.27 -5.60
C ALA A 54 -3.22 4.51 -5.36
N GLU A 55 -4.23 4.70 -6.20
CA GLU A 55 -5.48 3.90 -6.16
C GLU A 55 -5.20 2.43 -6.47
N THR A 56 -4.51 2.13 -7.57
CA THR A 56 -4.11 0.75 -7.91
C THR A 56 -3.25 0.12 -6.81
N GLN A 57 -2.35 0.89 -6.20
CA GLN A 57 -1.54 0.42 -5.08
C GLN A 57 -2.38 0.11 -3.84
N LEU A 58 -3.42 0.89 -3.55
CA LEU A 58 -4.35 0.60 -2.46
C LEU A 58 -5.02 -0.76 -2.68
N GLU A 59 -5.63 -0.98 -3.84
CA GLU A 59 -6.27 -2.25 -4.19
C GLU A 59 -5.29 -3.43 -4.09
N THR A 60 -4.07 -3.25 -4.60
CA THR A 60 -3.02 -4.26 -4.55
C THR A 60 -2.65 -4.63 -3.10
N VAL A 61 -2.48 -3.63 -2.23
CA VAL A 61 -2.14 -3.86 -0.82
C VAL A 61 -3.28 -4.56 -0.09
N GLU A 62 -4.55 -4.23 -0.40
CA GLU A 62 -5.70 -4.90 0.20
C GLU A 62 -5.80 -6.36 -0.20
N VAL A 63 -5.70 -6.66 -1.51
CA VAL A 63 -5.71 -8.04 -2.03
C VAL A 63 -4.54 -8.85 -1.46
N GLN A 64 -3.34 -8.27 -1.41
CA GLN A 64 -2.18 -8.97 -0.83
C GLN A 64 -2.34 -9.22 0.66
N ALA A 65 -2.88 -8.26 1.42
CA ALA A 65 -3.12 -8.45 2.85
C ALA A 65 -4.10 -9.58 3.11
N GLU A 66 -5.20 -9.64 2.35
CA GLU A 66 -6.18 -10.72 2.42
C GLU A 66 -5.56 -12.07 2.04
N HIS A 67 -4.95 -12.14 0.85
CA HIS A 67 -4.37 -13.38 0.33
C HIS A 67 -3.28 -13.95 1.25
N LEU A 68 -2.34 -13.12 1.70
CA LEU A 68 -1.26 -13.57 2.57
C LEU A 68 -1.78 -13.99 3.95
N SER A 69 -2.78 -13.29 4.49
CA SER A 69 -3.39 -13.66 5.77
C SER A 69 -4.12 -15.01 5.66
N SER A 70 -4.85 -15.23 4.56
CA SER A 70 -5.51 -16.52 4.29
C SER A 70 -4.49 -17.65 4.15
N THR A 71 -3.45 -17.46 3.36
CA THR A 71 -2.41 -18.48 3.12
C THR A 71 -1.67 -18.85 4.40
N LEU A 72 -1.30 -17.87 5.24
CA LEU A 72 -0.60 -18.12 6.49
C LEU A 72 -1.49 -18.72 7.59
N SER A 73 -2.81 -18.54 7.49
CA SER A 73 -3.77 -19.16 8.40
C SER A 73 -4.17 -20.58 7.99
N SER A 74 -3.73 -21.05 6.81
CA SER A 74 -4.05 -22.38 6.31
C SER A 74 -3.33 -23.46 7.14
N PRO A 75 -4.03 -24.49 7.65
CA PRO A 75 -3.44 -25.57 8.44
C PRO A 75 -2.31 -26.33 7.71
N ASP A 76 -2.36 -26.35 6.38
CA ASP A 76 -1.39 -27.04 5.53
C ASP A 76 -0.16 -26.18 5.20
N TYR A 77 -0.11 -24.91 5.60
CA TYR A 77 1.01 -24.01 5.28
C TYR A 77 2.35 -24.50 5.83
N HIS A 78 2.35 -25.20 6.98
CA HIS A 78 3.56 -25.72 7.61
C HIS A 78 3.94 -27.15 7.16
N ARG A 79 3.23 -27.74 6.19
CA ARG A 79 3.44 -29.14 5.74
C ARG A 79 4.37 -29.28 4.52
N THR A 80 4.93 -28.19 4.00
CA THR A 80 5.92 -28.18 2.90
C THR A 80 7.33 -28.01 3.44
#